data_AF-A0A8C0UAH5-F1
#
_entry.id   AF-A0A8C0UAH5-F1
#
_cell.length_a   1.000
_cell.length_b   1.000
_cell.length_c   1.000
_cell.angle_alpha   90.00
_cell.angle_beta   90.00
_cell.angle_gamma   90.00
#
_symmetry.space_group_name_H-M   'P 1'
#
loop_
_entity.id
_entity.type
_entity.pdbx_description
1 polymer ?
#
loop_
_entity_poly.entity_id
_entity_poly.type
_entity_poly.pdbx_seq_one_letter_code
_entity_poly.pdbx_strand_id
1 'polypeptide(L)'
;MAVLVLVRSPLPRLRALLQRCWGRLERGLWPGVFGGQSPPWGPALAVQGPALVPQGINDAGESSAEAPSLLESIVWMAAPKQRRTIEVNRCRRRNPRKLIEIKRNIDVCPECGNLKQKHVLCGYCYTKVKEETRLIRMEMHKKEGGPFNAPTVETVVLYEGEKPTEEDEGKRIIERARKRPSWFVQN
;
A
#
# COMPACT_ATOMS: atom_id res chain seq x y z
N MET A 1 40.97 -9.44 -15.41
CA MET A 1 39.50 -9.51 -15.23
C MET A 1 39.19 -10.50 -14.11
N ALA A 2 39.10 -10.03 -12.87
CA ALA A 2 38.82 -10.88 -11.71
C ALA A 2 37.33 -10.81 -11.36
N VAL A 3 36.63 -11.94 -11.43
CA VAL A 3 35.21 -12.06 -11.08
C VAL A 3 35.09 -12.37 -9.59
N LEU A 4 34.57 -11.43 -8.81
CA LEU A 4 34.20 -11.63 -7.41
C LEU A 4 32.82 -12.31 -7.34
N VAL A 5 32.80 -13.59 -6.98
CA VAL A 5 31.56 -14.31 -6.65
C VAL A 5 31.25 -14.08 -5.17
N LEU A 6 30.26 -13.23 -4.89
CA LEU A 6 29.71 -13.05 -3.55
C LEU A 6 28.79 -14.24 -3.21
N VAL A 7 29.35 -15.25 -2.54
CA VAL A 7 28.56 -16.32 -1.92
C VAL A 7 27.90 -15.77 -0.65
N ARG A 8 26.60 -15.51 -0.72
CA ARG A 8 25.80 -15.05 0.43
C ARG A 8 25.51 -16.23 1.35
N SER A 9 26.37 -16.47 2.34
CA SER A 9 26.20 -17.55 3.30
C SER A 9 25.06 -17.26 4.31
N PRO A 10 24.24 -18.26 4.70
CA PRO A 10 23.09 -18.11 5.60
C PRO A 10 23.46 -18.01 7.09
N LEU A 11 24.77 -17.99 7.40
CA LEU A 11 25.35 -18.01 8.74
C LEU A 11 24.80 -16.93 9.72
N PRO A 12 24.45 -15.68 9.33
CA PRO A 12 23.99 -14.71 10.32
C PRO A 12 22.61 -15.04 10.91
N ARG A 13 21.74 -15.75 10.17
CA ARG A 13 20.40 -16.12 10.65
C ARG A 13 20.44 -17.27 11.67
N LEU A 14 21.35 -18.22 11.48
CA LEU A 14 21.56 -19.32 12.42
C LEU A 14 22.19 -18.83 13.74
N ARG A 15 23.14 -17.88 13.66
CA ARG A 15 23.75 -17.27 14.86
C ARG A 15 22.71 -16.51 15.70
N ALA A 16 21.80 -15.77 15.08
CA ALA A 16 20.73 -15.06 15.78
C ALA A 16 19.70 -16.01 16.44
N LEU A 17 19.43 -17.17 15.82
CA LEU A 17 18.57 -18.20 16.40
C LEU A 17 19.23 -18.86 17.60
N LEU A 18 20.50 -19.24 17.49
CA LEU A 18 21.26 -19.86 18.59
C LEU A 18 21.40 -18.91 19.78
N GLN A 19 21.64 -17.62 19.56
CA GLN A 19 21.66 -16.60 20.63
C GLN A 19 20.31 -16.46 21.33
N ARG A 20 19.19 -16.54 20.59
CA ARG A 20 17.84 -16.49 21.16
C ARG A 20 17.44 -17.76 21.91
N CYS A 21 18.01 -18.91 21.53
CA CYS A 21 17.83 -20.17 22.25
C CYS A 21 18.65 -20.17 23.55
N TRP A 22 19.91 -19.70 23.48
CA TRP A 22 20.81 -19.62 24.63
C TRP A 22 20.29 -18.65 25.70
N GLY A 23 19.89 -17.44 25.32
CA GLY A 23 19.32 -16.46 26.26
C GLY A 23 17.93 -16.84 26.78
N ARG A 24 17.31 -17.92 26.30
CA ARG A 24 16.08 -18.50 26.87
C ARG A 24 16.39 -19.59 27.88
N LEU A 25 17.48 -20.32 27.67
CA LEU A 25 17.99 -21.33 28.59
C LEU A 25 18.56 -20.69 29.86
N GLU A 26 19.32 -19.59 29.72
CA GLU A 26 19.87 -18.83 30.85
C GLU A 26 18.78 -18.24 31.76
N ARG A 27 17.63 -17.85 31.20
CA ARG A 27 16.47 -17.37 31.96
C ARG A 27 15.63 -18.48 32.61
N GLY A 28 15.82 -19.73 32.19
CA GLY A 28 15.16 -20.90 32.78
C GLY A 28 15.96 -21.56 33.91
N LEU A 29 17.25 -21.22 34.07
CA LEU A 29 18.15 -21.89 35.00
C LEU A 29 18.26 -21.23 36.39
N TRP A 30 17.54 -20.15 36.66
CA TRP A 30 17.42 -19.59 38.02
C TRP A 30 15.98 -19.60 38.52
N PRO A 31 15.63 -20.66 39.25
CA PRO A 31 14.79 -20.48 40.43
C PRO A 31 15.41 -21.25 41.60
N GLY A 32 16.25 -20.54 42.34
CA GLY A 32 16.73 -20.98 43.65
C GLY A 32 17.29 -19.77 44.37
N VAL A 33 16.50 -19.19 45.28
CA VAL A 33 16.92 -18.55 46.56
C VAL A 33 15.91 -17.50 47.07
N PHE A 34 14.95 -16.97 46.30
CA PHE A 34 13.90 -16.11 46.88
C PHE A 34 12.49 -16.45 46.39
N GLY A 35 11.63 -16.84 47.34
CA GLY A 35 10.26 -17.27 47.12
C GLY A 35 9.41 -16.21 46.42
N GLY A 36 8.77 -16.60 45.33
CA GLY A 36 7.84 -15.78 44.58
C GLY A 36 7.05 -16.66 43.63
N GLN A 37 5.73 -16.56 43.70
CA GLN A 37 4.73 -17.39 43.03
C GLN A 37 5.08 -17.71 41.57
N SER A 38 5.06 -18.99 41.22
CA SER A 38 5.15 -19.44 39.83
C SER A 38 4.00 -18.84 39.01
N PRO A 39 4.24 -18.24 37.82
CA PRO A 39 3.15 -17.83 36.96
C PRO A 39 2.40 -19.07 36.45
N PRO A 40 1.05 -19.05 36.39
CA PRO A 40 0.28 -20.19 35.93
C PRO A 40 0.63 -20.49 34.47
N TRP A 41 1.04 -21.73 34.21
CA TRP A 41 1.29 -22.24 32.87
C TRP A 41 -0.03 -22.28 32.09
N GLY A 42 -0.24 -21.28 31.24
CA GLY A 42 -1.28 -21.23 30.23
C GLY A 42 -1.01 -20.08 29.26
N PRO A 43 -1.32 -20.20 27.96
CA PRO A 43 -1.12 -19.10 27.02
C PRO A 43 -2.14 -17.98 27.29
N ALA A 44 -1.77 -17.03 28.14
CA ALA A 44 -2.51 -15.79 28.30
C ALA A 44 -2.23 -14.87 27.11
N LEU A 45 -3.25 -14.63 26.28
CA LEU A 45 -3.22 -13.60 25.24
C LEU A 45 -3.14 -12.23 25.93
N ALA A 46 -1.94 -11.68 26.09
CA ALA A 46 -1.76 -10.30 26.49
C ALA A 46 -2.00 -9.39 25.27
N VAL A 47 -3.19 -8.79 25.19
CA VAL A 47 -3.44 -7.67 24.27
C VAL A 47 -2.89 -6.41 24.93
N GLN A 48 -1.78 -5.90 24.40
CA GLN A 48 -1.24 -4.57 24.77
C GLN A 48 -2.14 -3.49 24.13
N GLY A 49 -3.07 -2.95 24.91
CA GLY A 49 -3.77 -1.70 24.59
C GLY A 49 -3.01 -0.49 25.16
N PRO A 50 -3.06 0.69 24.52
CA PRO A 50 -2.32 1.86 24.98
C PRO A 50 -2.81 2.32 26.36
N ALA A 51 -1.86 2.56 27.26
CA ALA A 51 -2.07 3.03 28.62
C ALA A 51 -2.35 4.53 28.66
N LEU A 52 -3.54 4.96 28.26
CA LEU A 52 -4.07 6.29 28.57
C LEU A 52 -5.59 6.18 28.82
N VAL A 53 -5.94 5.73 30.03
CA VAL A 53 -7.27 5.97 30.61
C VAL A 53 -7.17 7.33 31.31
N PRO A 54 -7.96 8.35 30.96
CA PRO A 54 -8.02 9.56 31.77
C PRO A 54 -8.57 9.19 33.15
N GLN A 55 -7.82 9.49 34.21
CA GLN A 55 -8.35 9.46 35.57
C GLN A 55 -9.45 10.51 35.67
N GLY A 56 -10.69 10.06 35.74
CA GLY A 56 -11.85 10.92 35.97
C GLY A 56 -11.68 11.66 37.29
N ILE A 57 -11.84 12.98 37.21
CA ILE A 57 -11.82 13.90 38.33
C ILE A 57 -13.12 13.65 39.12
N ASN A 58 -12.99 13.39 40.41
CA ASN A 58 -14.12 13.23 41.32
C ASN A 58 -14.79 14.58 41.54
N ASP A 59 -15.94 14.81 40.90
CA ASP A 59 -16.89 15.84 41.35
C ASP A 59 -18.12 15.15 41.93
N ALA A 60 -18.39 15.47 43.19
CA ALA A 60 -19.50 14.96 43.97
C ALA A 60 -20.84 15.38 43.36
N GLY A 61 -21.56 14.40 42.84
CA GLY A 61 -22.96 14.48 42.47
C GLY A 61 -23.53 13.07 42.48
N GLU A 62 -24.33 12.76 43.49
CA GLU A 62 -25.05 11.50 43.62
C GLU A 62 -25.90 11.24 42.36
N SER A 63 -25.36 10.46 41.43
CA SER A 63 -26.13 9.74 40.44
C SER A 63 -25.41 8.43 40.21
N SER A 64 -26.17 7.35 40.43
CA SER A 64 -25.77 5.96 40.34
C SER A 64 -24.54 5.71 39.47
N ALA A 65 -23.50 5.13 40.08
CA ALA A 65 -22.56 4.27 39.37
C ALA A 65 -23.38 3.14 38.74
N GLU A 66 -23.97 3.41 37.58
CA GLU A 66 -24.63 2.43 36.75
C GLU A 66 -23.53 1.44 36.38
N ALA A 67 -23.58 0.28 37.04
CA ALA A 67 -22.77 -0.87 36.69
C ALA A 67 -22.73 -0.97 35.15
N PRO A 68 -21.56 -1.25 34.52
CA PRO A 68 -21.51 -1.43 33.08
C PRO A 68 -22.67 -2.33 32.73
N SER A 69 -23.61 -1.79 31.95
CA SER A 69 -24.92 -2.43 31.78
C SER A 69 -24.67 -3.89 31.44
N LEU A 70 -25.40 -4.84 32.05
CA LEU A 70 -25.12 -6.27 31.84
C LEU A 70 -24.96 -6.63 30.35
N LEU A 71 -25.63 -5.86 29.49
CA LEU A 71 -25.52 -5.86 28.04
C LEU A 71 -24.08 -5.58 27.53
N GLU A 72 -23.38 -4.57 28.04
CA GLU A 72 -21.97 -4.31 27.70
C GLU A 72 -21.08 -5.51 28.06
N SER A 73 -21.24 -6.08 29.26
CA SER A 73 -20.45 -7.26 29.69
C SER A 73 -20.70 -8.50 28.81
N ILE A 74 -21.93 -8.71 28.33
CA ILE A 74 -22.31 -9.84 27.47
C ILE A 74 -21.67 -9.73 26.06
N VAL A 75 -21.53 -8.51 25.51
CA VAL A 75 -20.89 -8.31 24.20
C VAL A 75 -19.41 -8.68 24.25
N TRP A 76 -18.70 -8.39 25.35
CA TRP A 76 -17.29 -8.74 25.54
C TRP A 76 -17.04 -10.26 25.71
N MET A 77 -18.08 -11.04 26.03
CA MET A 77 -18.02 -12.50 26.16
C MET A 77 -18.65 -13.26 24.97
N ALA A 78 -19.05 -12.56 23.91
CA ALA A 78 -19.70 -13.20 22.76
C ALA A 78 -18.72 -14.05 21.93
N ALA A 79 -18.63 -15.33 22.26
CA ALA A 79 -17.90 -16.33 21.48
C ALA A 79 -18.86 -17.23 20.68
N PRO A 80 -18.50 -17.65 19.45
CA PRO A 80 -19.28 -18.64 18.72
C PRO A 80 -19.46 -19.91 19.54
N LYS A 81 -20.71 -20.25 19.89
CA LYS A 81 -21.02 -21.38 20.77
C LYS A 81 -20.58 -22.73 20.19
N GLN A 82 -20.59 -22.87 18.86
CA GLN A 82 -20.21 -24.11 18.16
C GLN A 82 -19.43 -23.83 16.87
N ARG A 83 -18.55 -24.76 16.53
CA ARG A 83 -17.84 -24.77 15.24
C ARG A 83 -18.82 -25.06 14.11
N ARG A 84 -18.80 -24.24 13.05
CA ARG A 84 -19.60 -24.50 11.83
C ARG A 84 -19.09 -25.73 11.08
N THR A 85 -20.01 -26.55 10.60
CA THR A 85 -19.68 -27.71 9.75
C THR A 85 -19.10 -27.28 8.40
N ILE A 86 -18.51 -28.23 7.68
CA ILE A 86 -17.89 -27.94 6.38
C ILE A 86 -18.95 -27.63 5.31
N GLU A 87 -20.10 -28.28 5.39
CA GLU A 87 -21.26 -28.08 4.50
C GLU A 87 -21.79 -26.65 4.63
N VAL A 88 -22.03 -26.19 5.87
CA VAL A 88 -22.49 -24.83 6.16
C VAL A 88 -21.48 -23.80 5.63
N ASN A 89 -20.19 -24.04 5.83
CA ASN A 89 -19.15 -23.15 5.33
C ASN A 89 -19.06 -23.15 3.79
N ARG A 90 -19.24 -24.30 3.14
CA ARG A 90 -19.25 -24.41 1.67
C ARG A 90 -20.45 -23.67 1.08
N CYS A 91 -21.66 -23.91 1.58
CA CYS A 91 -22.86 -23.18 1.13
C CYS A 91 -22.72 -21.67 1.34
N ARG A 92 -22.15 -21.26 2.48
CA ARG A 92 -21.90 -19.85 2.77
C ARG A 92 -20.86 -19.23 1.84
N ARG A 93 -19.81 -19.96 1.42
CA ARG A 93 -18.70 -19.45 0.59
C ARG A 93 -18.99 -19.53 -0.92
N ARG A 94 -19.63 -20.61 -1.37
CA ARG A 94 -19.92 -20.92 -2.79
C ARG A 94 -21.29 -20.42 -3.25
N ASN A 95 -21.98 -19.62 -2.44
CA ASN A 95 -23.19 -18.94 -2.86
C ASN A 95 -22.86 -18.05 -4.08
N PRO A 96 -23.63 -18.11 -5.19
CA PRO A 96 -23.36 -17.35 -6.40
C PRO A 96 -23.23 -15.85 -6.15
N ARG A 97 -23.93 -15.29 -5.15
CA ARG A 97 -23.81 -13.88 -4.74
C ARG A 97 -22.43 -13.49 -4.21
N LYS A 98 -21.58 -14.47 -3.87
CA LYS A 98 -20.21 -14.26 -3.39
C LYS A 98 -19.16 -14.69 -4.41
N LEU A 99 -19.59 -15.29 -5.52
CA LEU A 99 -18.70 -15.62 -6.62
C LEU A 99 -18.44 -14.36 -7.44
N ILE A 100 -17.29 -14.33 -8.10
CA ILE A 100 -16.93 -13.22 -8.98
C ILE A 100 -17.78 -13.35 -10.25
N GLU A 101 -18.52 -12.28 -10.58
CA GLU A 101 -19.32 -12.24 -11.79
C GLU A 101 -18.46 -12.14 -13.05
N ILE A 102 -18.93 -12.79 -14.12
CA ILE A 102 -18.23 -12.79 -15.40
C ILE A 102 -18.45 -11.44 -16.10
N LYS A 103 -17.35 -10.74 -16.39
CA LYS A 103 -17.36 -9.47 -17.11
C LYS A 103 -17.33 -9.70 -18.61
N ARG A 104 -18.36 -9.23 -19.33
CA ARG A 104 -18.51 -9.35 -20.80
C ARG A 104 -18.22 -8.05 -21.56
N ASN A 105 -17.63 -7.07 -20.90
CA ASN A 105 -17.38 -5.72 -21.41
C ASN A 105 -15.93 -5.53 -21.88
N ILE A 106 -15.27 -6.60 -22.30
CA ILE A 106 -13.87 -6.61 -22.76
C ILE A 106 -13.87 -6.66 -24.28
N ASP A 107 -13.26 -5.64 -24.89
CA ASP A 107 -13.14 -5.48 -26.34
C ASP A 107 -11.66 -5.33 -26.74
N VAL A 108 -11.37 -5.43 -28.03
CA VAL A 108 -10.02 -5.21 -28.58
C VAL A 108 -9.82 -3.71 -28.87
N CYS A 109 -8.65 -3.18 -28.53
CA CYS A 109 -8.29 -1.80 -28.85
C CYS A 109 -7.94 -1.66 -30.35
N PRO A 110 -8.49 -0.67 -31.06
CA PRO A 110 -8.23 -0.50 -32.50
C PRO A 110 -6.78 -0.12 -32.82
N GLU A 111 -6.11 0.64 -31.94
CA GLU A 111 -4.76 1.15 -32.17
C GLU A 111 -3.66 0.09 -32.00
N CYS A 112 -3.80 -0.76 -30.98
CA CYS A 112 -2.72 -1.65 -30.55
C CYS A 112 -3.10 -3.13 -30.45
N GLY A 113 -4.37 -3.48 -30.65
CA GLY A 113 -4.86 -4.86 -30.53
C GLY A 113 -4.93 -5.41 -29.10
N ASN A 114 -4.51 -4.66 -28.08
CA ASN A 114 -4.63 -5.12 -26.69
C ASN A 114 -6.09 -5.09 -26.20
N LEU A 115 -6.43 -6.01 -25.30
CA LEU A 115 -7.74 -6.03 -24.65
C LEU A 115 -7.92 -4.78 -23.78
N LYS A 116 -9.06 -4.13 -23.93
CA LYS A 116 -9.51 -3.00 -23.11
C LYS A 116 -10.96 -3.20 -22.67
N GLN A 117 -11.42 -2.39 -21.72
CA GLN A 117 -12.84 -2.35 -21.38
C GLN A 117 -13.56 -1.29 -22.24
N LYS A 118 -14.85 -1.50 -22.55
CA LYS A 118 -15.65 -0.61 -23.43
C LYS A 118 -15.59 0.88 -23.06
N HIS A 119 -15.79 1.19 -21.79
CA HIS A 119 -15.85 2.57 -21.27
C HIS A 119 -14.56 3.01 -20.57
N VAL A 120 -13.43 2.35 -20.85
CA VAL A 120 -12.13 2.68 -20.27
C VAL A 120 -11.11 2.83 -21.39
N LEU A 121 -10.22 3.82 -21.25
CA LEU A 121 -9.10 3.98 -22.18
C LEU A 121 -8.22 2.73 -22.18
N CYS A 122 -7.56 2.45 -23.31
CA CYS A 122 -6.63 1.33 -23.39
C CYS A 122 -5.44 1.59 -22.45
N GLY A 123 -5.21 0.67 -21.50
CA GLY A 123 -4.13 0.80 -20.53
C GLY A 123 -2.75 0.93 -21.20
N TYR A 124 -2.51 0.16 -22.26
CA TYR A 124 -1.23 0.20 -22.98
C TYR A 124 -1.02 1.53 -23.73
N CYS A 125 -2.01 1.99 -24.50
CA CYS A 125 -1.90 3.27 -25.19
C CYS A 125 -1.73 4.42 -24.19
N TYR A 126 -2.49 4.39 -23.09
CA TYR A 126 -2.37 5.38 -22.03
C TYR A 126 -0.97 5.37 -21.38
N THR A 127 -0.36 4.20 -21.14
CA THR A 127 1.00 4.15 -20.60
C THR A 127 2.04 4.81 -21.51
N LYS A 128 1.90 4.69 -22.84
CA LYS A 128 2.79 5.38 -23.80
C LYS A 128 2.65 6.89 -23.71
N VAL A 129 1.42 7.39 -23.70
CA VAL A 129 1.13 8.83 -23.58
C VAL A 129 1.62 9.37 -22.23
N LYS A 130 1.39 8.62 -21.15
CA LYS A 130 1.84 8.96 -19.81
C LYS A 130 3.36 9.09 -19.72
N GLU A 131 4.09 8.18 -20.39
CA GLU A 131 5.54 8.24 -20.39
C GLU A 131 6.07 9.43 -21.19
N GLU A 132 5.51 9.73 -22.36
CA GLU A 132 5.91 10.89 -23.15
C GLU A 132 5.61 12.21 -22.41
N THR A 133 4.42 12.33 -21.82
CA THR A 133 4.04 13.51 -21.01
C THR A 133 4.88 13.65 -19.74
N ARG A 134 5.31 12.54 -19.12
CA ARG A 134 6.26 12.56 -18.01
C ARG A 134 7.59 13.19 -18.44
N LEU A 135 8.10 12.81 -19.61
CA LEU A 135 9.35 13.36 -20.14
C LEU A 135 9.21 14.85 -20.50
N ILE A 136 8.08 15.27 -21.07
CA ILE A 136 7.80 16.69 -21.34
C ILE A 136 7.80 17.50 -20.03
N ARG A 137 7.13 16.99 -18.99
CA ARG A 137 7.12 17.64 -17.67
C ARG A 137 8.52 17.75 -17.05
N MET A 138 9.39 16.77 -17.28
CA MET A 138 10.78 16.87 -16.84
C MET A 138 11.54 17.99 -17.55
N GLU A 139 11.34 18.18 -18.85
CA GLU A 139 11.95 19.31 -19.58
C GLU A 139 11.36 20.65 -19.16
N MET A 140 10.05 20.72 -18.89
CA MET A 140 9.42 21.92 -18.32
C MET A 140 10.05 22.31 -16.99
N HIS A 141 10.20 21.33 -16.09
CA HIS A 141 10.80 21.56 -14.78
C HIS A 141 12.25 22.05 -14.88
N LYS A 142 13.04 21.52 -15.83
CA LYS A 142 14.41 22.01 -16.07
C LYS A 142 14.42 23.47 -16.55
N LYS A 143 13.46 23.88 -17.39
CA LYS A 143 13.34 25.27 -17.86
C LYS A 143 12.84 26.23 -16.78
N GLU A 144 11.96 25.79 -15.89
CA GLU A 144 11.42 26.60 -14.80
C GLU A 144 12.41 26.78 -13.63
N GLY A 145 13.32 25.82 -13.43
CA GLY A 145 14.45 25.94 -12.51
C GLY A 145 14.10 25.95 -11.02
N GLY A 146 12.82 25.85 -10.66
CA GLY A 146 12.38 25.85 -9.27
C GLY A 146 10.86 25.83 -9.08
N PRO A 147 10.39 25.64 -7.84
CA PRO A 147 8.98 25.74 -7.52
C PRO A 147 8.46 27.17 -7.68
N PHE A 148 7.19 27.34 -8.06
CA PHE A 148 6.48 28.61 -8.23
C PHE A 148 6.88 29.50 -9.42
N ASN A 149 7.60 28.96 -10.41
CA ASN A 149 7.97 29.69 -11.63
C ASN A 149 7.07 29.32 -12.83
N ALA A 150 5.75 29.35 -12.64
CA ALA A 150 4.80 29.07 -13.71
C ALA A 150 4.73 30.27 -14.69
N PRO A 151 4.96 30.10 -15.99
CA PRO A 151 4.88 31.20 -16.95
C PRO A 151 3.44 31.55 -17.30
N THR A 152 3.23 32.81 -17.70
CA THR A 152 1.94 33.32 -18.20
C THR A 152 1.69 32.97 -19.67
N VAL A 153 2.73 32.57 -20.40
CA VAL A 153 2.66 32.25 -21.85
C VAL A 153 2.31 30.78 -22.10
N GLU A 154 1.68 30.52 -23.24
CA GLU A 154 1.36 29.15 -23.69
C GLU A 154 2.61 28.33 -23.99
N THR A 155 2.45 27.00 -24.05
CA THR A 155 3.55 26.07 -24.28
C THR A 155 3.40 25.27 -25.55
N VAL A 156 4.47 25.19 -26.33
CA VAL A 156 4.54 24.37 -27.56
C VAL A 156 5.65 23.35 -27.40
N VAL A 157 5.39 22.11 -27.82
CA VAL A 157 6.37 21.01 -27.76
C VAL A 157 6.92 20.77 -29.17
N LEU A 158 8.23 20.92 -29.32
CA LEU A 158 8.95 20.67 -30.57
C LEU A 158 9.85 19.44 -30.44
N TYR A 159 9.87 18.62 -31.48
CA TYR A 159 10.73 17.45 -31.60
C TYR A 159 11.94 17.73 -32.51
N GLU A 160 12.83 16.75 -32.63
CA GLU A 160 14.04 16.86 -33.46
C GLU A 160 13.71 17.13 -34.93
N GLY A 161 14.28 18.22 -35.47
CA GLY A 161 14.14 18.60 -36.87
C GLY A 161 12.94 19.50 -37.18
N GLU A 162 12.13 19.83 -36.18
CA GLU A 162 10.97 20.72 -36.32
C GLU A 162 11.39 22.16 -36.02
N LYS A 163 10.88 23.10 -36.83
CA LYS A 163 11.09 24.54 -36.62
C LYS A 163 9.80 25.15 -36.05
N PRO A 164 9.90 26.18 -35.20
CA PRO A 164 8.72 26.93 -34.74
C PRO A 164 7.93 27.48 -35.93
N THR A 165 6.61 27.39 -35.86
CA THR A 165 5.69 27.98 -36.84
C THR A 165 5.53 29.47 -36.55
N GLU A 166 5.06 30.27 -37.52
CA GLU A 166 4.73 31.69 -37.33
C GLU A 166 3.70 31.88 -36.19
N GLU A 167 2.77 30.93 -36.02
CA GLU A 167 1.79 30.93 -34.92
C GLU A 167 2.39 30.60 -33.53
N ASP A 168 3.61 30.09 -33.50
CA ASP A 168 4.31 29.72 -32.26
C ASP A 168 5.20 30.85 -31.73
N GLU A 169 5.23 31.99 -32.44
CA GLU A 169 5.96 33.17 -32.03
C GLU A 169 5.44 33.69 -30.68
N GLY A 170 6.36 33.85 -29.72
CA GLY A 170 6.04 34.31 -28.36
C GLY A 170 5.58 33.22 -27.39
N LYS A 171 5.39 31.97 -27.83
CA LYS A 171 5.06 30.84 -26.95
C LYS A 171 6.32 30.21 -26.34
N ARG A 172 6.17 29.57 -25.18
CA ARG A 172 7.24 28.82 -24.51
C ARG A 172 7.47 27.50 -25.25
N ILE A 173 8.57 27.44 -25.98
CA ILE A 173 9.00 26.24 -26.69
C ILE A 173 9.62 25.24 -25.70
N ILE A 174 9.22 23.97 -25.75
CA ILE A 174 9.82 22.85 -25.00
C ILE A 174 10.37 21.86 -26.03
N GLU A 175 11.69 21.70 -26.03
CA GLU A 175 12.37 20.84 -26.99
C GLU A 175 12.48 19.41 -26.46
N ARG A 176 12.33 18.44 -27.36
CA ARG A 176 12.47 17.02 -27.09
C ARG A 176 13.48 16.41 -28.05
N ALA A 177 14.57 15.87 -27.51
CA ALA A 177 15.58 15.09 -28.24
C ALA A 177 15.04 13.68 -28.58
N ARG A 178 13.99 13.65 -29.39
CA ARG A 178 13.38 12.44 -29.94
C ARG A 178 12.71 12.81 -31.27
N LYS A 179 12.49 11.83 -32.14
CA LYS A 179 11.55 11.95 -33.26
C LYS A 179 10.10 12.00 -32.76
N ARG A 180 9.27 12.83 -33.41
CA ARG A 180 7.84 12.96 -33.08
C ARG A 180 7.11 11.61 -33.22
N PRO A 181 6.35 11.18 -32.19
CA PRO A 181 5.51 9.99 -32.31
C PRO A 181 4.37 10.19 -33.32
N SER A 182 4.02 9.15 -34.09
CA SER A 182 2.98 9.25 -35.13
C SER A 182 1.59 9.64 -34.62
N TRP A 183 1.26 9.31 -33.37
CA TRP A 183 -0.02 9.63 -32.74
C TRP A 183 -0.05 11.03 -32.11
N PHE A 184 1.08 11.74 -32.06
CA PHE A 184 1.17 13.08 -31.49
C PHE A 184 1.32 14.10 -32.62
N VAL A 185 0.18 14.59 -33.10
CA VAL A 185 0.07 15.50 -34.25
C VAL A 185 0.45 16.92 -33.86
N GLN A 186 1.04 17.68 -34.79
CA GLN A 186 1.24 19.12 -34.65
C GLN A 186 -0.10 19.82 -34.91
N ASN A 187 -0.59 20.52 -33.89
CA ASN A 187 -1.80 21.35 -33.98
C ASN A 187 -1.42 22.82 -34.04
#